data_AF-A0A7K0A841-F1
#
_entry.id   AF-A0A7K0A841-F1
#
_cell.length_a   1.000
_cell.length_b   1.000
_cell.length_c   1.000
_cell.angle_alpha   90.00
_cell.angle_beta   90.00
_cell.angle_gamma   90.00
#
_symmetry.space_group_name_H-M   'P 1'
#
loop_
_entity.id
_entity.type
_entity.pdbx_description
1 polymer ?
#
loop_
_entity_poly.entity_id
_entity_poly.type
_entity_poly.pdbx_seq_one_letter_code
_entity_poly.pdbx_strand_id
1 'polypeptide(L)'
;MTGACRAYGVVAVRIKSAVLSWSETGTVEKYCVEPGTHMGIIMLFSTSDGAPLGIIQDGYLQHMRVGGAAGIGADLLSRRDADTLGLLGSGGMADTYLRALAVVRPLRRVRVFSPTAHNREAFAARMSQELGLEI
;
A
#
# COMPACT_ATOMS: atom_id res chain seq x y z
N MET A 1 -11.85 10.07 -4.59
CA MET A 1 -10.84 10.91 -3.89
C MET A 1 -10.19 11.77 -4.95
N THR A 2 -10.00 13.05 -4.69
CA THR A 2 -9.43 14.00 -5.66
C THR A 2 -8.26 14.73 -5.01
N GLY A 3 -7.19 14.96 -5.76
CA GLY A 3 -6.04 15.74 -5.32
C GLY A 3 -5.38 16.46 -6.48
N ALA A 4 -4.76 17.60 -6.21
CA ALA A 4 -4.02 18.37 -7.20
C ALA A 4 -2.56 18.50 -6.78
N CYS A 5 -1.63 18.43 -7.74
CA CYS A 5 -0.23 18.72 -7.51
C CYS A 5 0.23 19.86 -8.40
N ARG A 6 0.42 21.04 -7.79
CA ARG A 6 0.83 22.26 -8.50
C ARG A 6 2.16 22.08 -9.23
N ALA A 7 3.14 21.41 -8.60
CA ALA A 7 4.46 21.20 -9.18
C ALA A 7 4.42 20.42 -10.50
N TYR A 8 3.41 19.56 -10.68
CA TYR A 8 3.23 18.77 -11.90
C TYR A 8 2.11 19.30 -12.81
N GLY A 9 1.35 20.32 -12.39
CA GLY A 9 0.24 20.86 -13.19
C GLY A 9 -0.90 19.88 -13.43
N VAL A 10 -1.13 18.95 -12.49
CA VAL A 10 -2.14 17.88 -12.64
C VAL A 10 -3.14 17.81 -11.49
N VAL A 11 -4.37 17.46 -11.83
CA VAL A 11 -5.42 16.98 -10.91
C VAL A 11 -5.64 15.50 -11.16
N ALA A 12 -5.65 14.72 -10.09
CA ALA A 12 -5.94 13.30 -10.10
C ALA A 12 -7.30 13.03 -9.44
N VAL A 13 -8.20 12.37 -10.16
CA VAL A 13 -9.47 11.85 -9.62
C VAL A 13 -9.38 10.34 -9.58
N ARG A 14 -9.50 9.76 -8.38
CA ARG A 14 -9.47 8.31 -8.17
C ARG A 14 -10.85 7.78 -7.81
N ILE A 15 -11.26 6.74 -8.54
CA ILE A 15 -12.52 6.00 -8.33
C ILE A 15 -12.18 4.52 -8.07
N LYS A 16 -12.90 3.88 -7.15
CA LYS A 16 -12.78 2.44 -6.86
C LYS A 16 -13.95 1.71 -7.51
N SER A 17 -13.72 0.52 -8.05
CA SER A 17 -14.74 -0.36 -8.63
C SER A 17 -15.12 -1.50 -7.68
N ALA A 18 -15.11 -1.24 -6.36
CA ALA A 18 -15.37 -2.28 -5.37
C ALA A 18 -16.86 -2.67 -5.36
N VAL A 19 -17.12 -3.97 -5.44
CA VAL A 19 -18.42 -4.57 -5.14
C VAL A 19 -18.54 -4.68 -3.63
N LEU A 20 -19.73 -4.35 -3.12
CA LEU A 20 -20.08 -4.51 -1.72
C LEU A 20 -20.86 -5.80 -1.57
N SER A 21 -20.41 -6.68 -0.69
CA SER A 21 -21.20 -7.80 -0.19
C SER A 21 -21.38 -7.68 1.31
N TRP A 22 -22.45 -8.29 1.82
CA TRP A 22 -22.75 -8.38 3.23
C TRP A 22 -22.69 -9.85 3.63
N SER A 23 -21.90 -10.16 4.65
CA SER A 23 -21.96 -11.47 5.29
C SER A 23 -23.25 -11.63 6.08
N GLU A 24 -23.59 -12.88 6.43
CA GLU A 24 -24.72 -13.19 7.33
C GLU A 24 -24.59 -12.50 8.70
N THR A 25 -23.36 -12.22 9.13
CA THR A 25 -23.04 -11.50 10.38
C THR A 25 -23.10 -9.97 10.25
N GLY A 26 -23.46 -9.44 9.07
CA GLY A 26 -23.52 -8.01 8.80
C GLY A 26 -22.17 -7.35 8.50
N THR A 27 -21.11 -8.13 8.31
CA THR A 27 -19.80 -7.60 7.92
C THR A 27 -19.84 -7.19 6.44
N VAL A 28 -19.45 -5.96 6.15
CA VAL A 28 -19.35 -5.47 4.77
C VAL A 28 -17.98 -5.85 4.21
N GLU A 29 -17.99 -6.68 3.17
CA GLU A 29 -16.78 -6.96 2.41
C GLU A 29 -16.73 -6.09 1.16
N LYS A 30 -15.51 -5.66 0.82
CA LYS A 30 -15.20 -4.81 -0.33
C LYS A 30 -14.18 -5.53 -1.17
N TYR A 31 -14.54 -5.87 -2.40
CA TYR A 31 -13.63 -6.56 -3.30
C TYR A 31 -13.91 -6.23 -4.76
N CYS A 32 -13.06 -6.70 -5.67
CA CYS A 32 -13.31 -6.58 -7.10
C CYS A 32 -13.04 -7.92 -7.77
N VAL A 33 -13.98 -8.50 -8.52
CA VAL A 33 -13.85 -9.89 -9.02
C VAL A 33 -13.99 -10.92 -7.89
N GLU A 34 -13.09 -10.93 -6.89
CA GLU A 34 -13.12 -11.91 -5.79
C GLU A 34 -12.61 -11.34 -4.44
N PRO A 35 -13.02 -11.89 -3.28
CA PRO A 35 -12.58 -11.42 -1.96
C PRO A 35 -11.06 -11.22 -1.83
N GLY A 36 -10.66 -10.10 -1.23
CA GLY A 36 -9.25 -9.75 -1.00
C GLY A 36 -8.58 -8.96 -2.13
N THR A 37 -9.19 -8.89 -3.31
CA THR A 37 -8.67 -8.12 -4.44
C THR A 37 -9.31 -6.74 -4.54
N HIS A 38 -8.56 -5.76 -5.07
CA HIS A 38 -8.95 -4.36 -5.07
C HIS A 38 -8.55 -3.70 -6.38
N MET A 39 -9.50 -3.02 -7.02
CA MET A 39 -9.28 -2.28 -8.26
C MET A 39 -9.84 -0.87 -8.19
N GLY A 40 -9.18 0.02 -8.92
CA GLY A 40 -9.66 1.36 -9.21
C GLY A 40 -8.98 1.90 -10.46
N ILE A 41 -9.40 3.09 -10.83
CA ILE A 41 -8.76 3.90 -11.87
C ILE A 41 -8.43 5.27 -11.31
N ILE A 42 -7.33 5.83 -11.78
CA ILE A 42 -6.94 7.22 -11.60
C ILE A 42 -7.09 7.90 -12.95
N MET A 43 -7.88 8.97 -12.98
CA MET A 43 -8.01 9.86 -14.13
C MET A 43 -7.18 11.11 -13.86
N LEU A 44 -6.29 11.45 -14.77
CA LEU A 44 -5.46 12.65 -14.69
C LEU A 44 -6.03 13.73 -15.61
N PHE A 45 -6.04 14.96 -15.11
CA PHE A 45 -6.47 16.15 -15.83
C PHE A 45 -5.43 17.25 -15.69
N SER A 46 -5.24 18.01 -16.75
CA SER A 46 -4.41 19.22 -16.77
C SER A 46 -5.05 20.32 -15.93
N THR A 47 -4.27 21.00 -15.09
CA THR A 47 -4.76 22.14 -14.31
C THR A 47 -4.87 23.44 -15.13
N SER A 48 -4.24 23.51 -16.31
CA SER A 48 -4.23 24.74 -17.12
C SER A 48 -5.50 24.91 -17.96
N ASP A 49 -6.05 23.81 -18.46
CA ASP A 49 -7.16 23.80 -19.42
C ASP A 49 -8.21 22.71 -19.15
N GLY A 50 -8.00 21.86 -18.12
CA GLY A 50 -8.92 20.78 -17.77
C GLY A 50 -8.84 19.56 -18.71
N ALA A 51 -7.91 19.53 -19.66
CA ALA A 51 -7.81 18.43 -20.63
C ALA A 51 -7.51 17.09 -19.92
N PRO A 52 -8.16 15.98 -20.31
CA PRO A 52 -7.83 14.66 -19.80
C PRO A 52 -6.43 14.26 -20.30
N LEU A 53 -5.55 13.92 -19.37
CA LEU A 53 -4.17 13.53 -19.64
C LEU A 53 -3.98 12.02 -19.69
N GLY A 54 -4.81 11.26 -18.97
CA GLY A 54 -4.73 9.81 -19.01
C GLY A 54 -5.60 9.10 -17.98
N ILE A 55 -5.75 7.79 -18.18
CA ILE A 55 -6.42 6.87 -17.26
C ILE A 55 -5.42 5.78 -16.88
N ILE A 56 -5.22 5.59 -15.59
CA ILE A 56 -4.21 4.69 -15.03
C ILE A 56 -4.89 3.68 -14.11
N GLN A 57 -4.53 2.40 -14.24
CA GLN A 57 -4.97 1.36 -13.32
C GLN A 57 -4.29 1.54 -11.95
N ASP A 58 -5.08 1.51 -10.88
CA ASP A 58 -4.63 1.93 -9.56
C ASP A 58 -4.22 0.77 -8.62
N GLY A 59 -4.37 -0.48 -9.04
CA GLY A 59 -4.08 -1.69 -8.26
C GLY A 59 -2.70 -1.69 -7.61
N TYR A 60 -1.66 -1.32 -8.38
CA TYR A 60 -0.30 -1.19 -7.86
C TYR A 60 -0.08 0.15 -7.13
N LEU A 61 -0.52 1.26 -7.73
CA LEU A 61 -0.30 2.61 -7.21
C LEU A 61 -0.95 2.83 -5.83
N GLN A 62 -2.10 2.21 -5.57
CA GLN A 62 -2.77 2.32 -4.28
C GLN A 62 -1.94 1.72 -3.14
N HIS A 63 -1.22 0.62 -3.37
CA HIS A 63 -0.35 0.05 -2.34
C HIS A 63 0.87 0.94 -2.14
N MET A 64 1.54 1.30 -3.25
CA MET A 64 2.76 2.13 -3.22
C MET A 64 2.54 3.47 -2.52
N ARG A 65 1.45 4.19 -2.84
CA ARG A 65 1.20 5.51 -2.26
C ARG A 65 0.86 5.44 -0.76
N VAL A 66 0.22 4.36 -0.30
CA VAL A 66 -0.09 4.18 1.12
C VAL A 66 1.17 3.77 1.89
N GLY A 67 1.94 2.80 1.37
CA GLY A 67 3.23 2.43 1.95
C GLY A 67 4.18 3.63 2.00
N GLY A 68 4.26 4.42 0.93
CA GLY A 68 5.06 5.65 0.88
C GLY A 68 4.63 6.69 1.93
N ALA A 69 3.32 6.91 2.11
CA ALA A 69 2.83 7.79 3.17
C ALA A 69 3.22 7.29 4.57
N ALA A 70 3.15 5.97 4.80
CA ALA A 70 3.63 5.37 6.04
C ALA A 70 5.15 5.53 6.23
N GLY A 71 5.93 5.40 5.15
CA GLY A 71 7.38 5.66 5.13
C GLY A 71 7.71 7.10 5.52
N ILE A 72 7.02 8.09 4.95
CA ILE A 72 7.18 9.51 5.32
C ILE A 72 6.85 9.72 6.80
N GLY A 73 5.73 9.15 7.27
CA GLY A 73 5.35 9.22 8.69
C GLY A 73 6.41 8.62 9.60
N ALA A 74 6.93 7.45 9.25
CA ALA A 74 8.00 6.80 10.02
C ALA A 74 9.29 7.62 9.99
N ASP A 75 9.67 8.20 8.85
CA ASP A 75 10.88 9.00 8.74
C ASP A 75 10.87 10.21 9.67
N LEU A 76 9.71 10.88 9.77
CA LEU A 76 9.54 12.06 10.59
C LEU A 76 9.34 11.74 12.08
N LEU A 77 8.70 10.61 12.41
CA LEU A 77 8.19 10.38 13.77
C LEU A 77 8.88 9.25 14.53
N SER A 78 9.51 8.28 13.86
CA SER A 78 10.17 7.16 14.53
C SER A 78 11.63 7.49 14.87
N ARG A 79 12.19 6.82 15.89
CA ARG A 79 13.62 6.97 16.23
C ARG A 79 14.50 6.62 15.03
N ARG A 80 15.55 7.42 14.80
CA ARG A 80 16.45 7.28 13.64
C ARG A 80 17.22 5.95 13.64
N ASP A 81 17.47 5.40 14.82
CA ASP A 81 18.20 4.15 15.06
C ASP A 81 17.28 2.93 15.22
N ALA A 82 15.98 3.06 14.94
CA ALA A 82 15.07 1.93 14.97
C ALA A 82 15.49 0.88 13.93
N ASP A 83 15.94 -0.29 14.39
CA ASP A 83 16.47 -1.37 13.56
C ASP A 83 15.60 -2.64 13.56
N THR A 84 14.54 -2.66 14.37
CA THR A 84 13.61 -3.78 14.47
C THR A 84 12.19 -3.33 14.17
N LEU A 85 11.53 -3.98 13.21
CA LEU A 85 10.14 -3.70 12.83
C LEU A 85 9.20 -4.83 13.26
N GLY A 86 8.16 -4.50 14.02
CA GLY A 86 7.01 -5.40 14.21
C GLY A 86 5.96 -5.16 13.13
N LEU A 87 5.56 -6.19 12.40
CA LEU A 87 4.58 -6.13 11.33
C LEU A 87 3.39 -7.05 11.64
N LEU A 88 2.22 -6.46 11.82
CA LEU A 88 0.97 -7.19 12.04
C LEU A 88 0.21 -7.28 10.71
N GLY A 89 0.22 -8.47 10.11
CA GLY A 89 -0.33 -8.77 8.79
C GLY A 89 0.75 -9.08 7.75
N SER A 90 0.40 -9.99 6.84
CA SER A 90 1.24 -10.49 5.74
C SER A 90 0.54 -10.38 4.39
N GLY A 91 -0.48 -9.50 4.29
CA GLY A 91 -1.27 -9.28 3.07
C GLY A 91 -0.64 -8.25 2.13
N GLY A 92 -1.33 -7.92 1.02
CA GLY A 92 -0.76 -7.11 -0.07
C GLY A 92 -0.23 -5.71 0.29
N MET A 93 -0.65 -5.13 1.42
CA MET A 93 -0.10 -3.87 1.93
C MET A 93 1.24 -4.04 2.64
N ALA A 94 1.45 -5.18 3.32
CA ALA A 94 2.62 -5.46 4.14
C ALA A 94 3.92 -5.28 3.37
N ASP A 95 3.94 -5.71 2.11
CA ASP A 95 5.07 -5.57 1.18
C ASP A 95 5.50 -4.11 1.02
N THR A 96 4.54 -3.25 0.64
CA THR A 96 4.82 -1.85 0.36
C THR A 96 5.15 -1.05 1.60
N TYR A 97 4.59 -1.44 2.76
CA TYR A 97 4.98 -0.87 4.04
C TYR A 97 6.40 -1.25 4.39
N LEU A 98 6.75 -2.55 4.32
CA LEU A 98 8.08 -3.02 4.66
C LEU A 98 9.14 -2.38 3.75
N ARG A 99 8.89 -2.34 2.43
CA ARG A 99 9.78 -1.64 1.48
C ARG A 99 9.97 -0.17 1.85
N ALA A 100 8.89 0.56 2.11
CA ALA A 100 8.98 1.97 2.47
C ALA A 100 9.72 2.20 3.78
N LEU A 101 9.48 1.36 4.79
CA LEU A 101 10.14 1.44 6.10
C LEU A 101 11.62 1.06 6.02
N ALA A 102 11.98 0.08 5.21
CA ALA A 102 13.38 -0.32 4.97
C ALA A 102 14.19 0.78 4.25
N VAL A 103 13.53 1.63 3.44
CA VAL A 103 14.20 2.78 2.81
C VAL A 103 14.56 3.85 3.84
N VAL A 104 13.71 4.07 4.85
CA VAL A 104 13.88 5.18 5.79
C VAL A 104 14.54 4.77 7.11
N ARG A 105 14.65 3.46 7.42
CA ARG A 105 15.26 2.97 8.66
C ARG A 105 16.30 1.88 8.44
N PRO A 106 17.35 1.80 9.28
CA PRO A 106 18.39 0.79 9.18
C PRO A 106 17.91 -0.55 9.75
N LEU A 107 16.83 -1.10 9.18
CA LEU A 107 16.24 -2.34 9.64
C LEU A 107 17.24 -3.49 9.52
N ARG A 108 17.37 -4.28 10.59
CA ARG A 108 18.14 -5.52 10.66
C ARG A 108 17.24 -6.73 10.80
N ARG A 109 16.10 -6.56 11.48
CA ARG A 109 15.14 -7.61 11.78
C ARG A 109 13.71 -7.12 11.62
N VAL A 110 12.87 -7.96 11.05
CA VAL A 110 11.43 -7.79 11.00
C VAL A 110 10.80 -8.95 11.75
N ARG A 111 9.70 -8.70 12.46
CA ARG A 111 8.90 -9.75 13.11
C ARG A 111 7.50 -9.66 12.58
N VAL A 112 7.07 -10.69 11.85
CA VAL A 112 5.76 -10.72 11.20
C VAL A 112 4.81 -11.62 11.97
N PHE A 113 3.61 -11.13 12.22
CA PHE A 113 2.51 -11.93 12.73
C PHE A 113 1.33 -11.91 11.76
N SER A 114 0.78 -13.09 11.45
CA SER A 114 -0.55 -13.23 10.84
C SER A 114 -1.20 -14.53 11.32
N PRO A 115 -2.55 -14.59 11.42
CA PRO A 115 -3.26 -15.79 11.86
C PRO A 115 -2.93 -17.02 11.01
N THR A 116 -2.85 -16.84 9.69
CA THR A 116 -2.52 -17.90 8.75
C THR A 116 -1.01 -18.08 8.64
N ALA A 117 -0.49 -19.25 9.04
CA ALA A 117 0.94 -19.58 9.05
C ALA A 117 1.57 -19.54 7.66
N HIS A 118 0.93 -20.21 6.72
CA HIS A 118 1.36 -20.23 5.33
C HIS A 118 1.57 -18.82 4.75
N ASN A 119 0.67 -17.87 5.03
CA ASN A 119 0.77 -16.51 4.51
C ASN A 119 1.97 -15.75 5.07
N ARG A 120 2.25 -15.83 6.39
CA ARG A 120 3.43 -15.16 6.98
C ARG A 120 4.73 -15.81 6.54
N GLU A 121 4.77 -17.14 6.37
CA GLU A 121 5.98 -17.85 5.92
C GLU A 121 6.31 -17.51 4.46
N ALA A 122 5.30 -17.50 3.59
CA ALA A 122 5.47 -17.08 2.19
C ALA A 122 5.88 -15.60 2.07
N PHE A 123 5.29 -14.72 2.89
CA PHE A 123 5.70 -13.32 2.98
C PHE A 123 7.16 -13.18 3.44
N ALA A 124 7.54 -13.86 4.53
CA ALA A 124 8.87 -13.79 5.10
C ALA A 124 9.93 -14.27 4.10
N ALA A 125 9.71 -15.41 3.45
CA ALA A 125 10.65 -15.93 2.45
C ALA A 125 10.88 -14.95 1.29
N ARG A 126 9.78 -14.42 0.70
CA ARG A 126 9.87 -13.49 -0.43
C ARG A 126 10.52 -12.17 -0.06
N MET A 127 10.11 -11.57 1.06
CA MET A 127 10.62 -10.27 1.47
C MET A 127 12.04 -10.35 2.05
N SER A 128 12.42 -11.48 2.66
CA SER A 128 13.79 -11.73 3.10
C SER A 128 14.72 -11.84 1.89
N GLN A 129 14.31 -12.57 0.85
CA GLN A 129 15.06 -12.66 -0.40
C GLN A 129 15.20 -11.30 -1.10
N GLU A 130 14.13 -10.50 -1.14
CA GLU A 130 14.13 -9.21 -1.83
C GLU A 130 14.98 -8.15 -1.12
N LEU A 131 14.88 -8.07 0.22
CA LEU A 131 15.48 -6.98 0.99
C LEU A 131 16.76 -7.37 1.73
N GLY A 132 17.12 -8.66 1.76
CA GLY A 132 18.27 -9.15 2.51
C GLY A 132 18.12 -9.00 4.04
N LEU A 133 16.89 -9.07 4.54
CA LEU A 133 16.55 -8.89 5.96
C LEU A 133 16.21 -10.23 6.64
N GLU A 134 16.46 -10.34 7.94
CA GLU A 134 15.90 -11.39 8.80
C GLU A 134 14.42 -11.06 9.08
N ILE A 135 13.48 -11.91 8.65
CA ILE A 135 12.03 -11.69 8.75
C ILE A 135 11.34 -12.91 9.38
#